data_AF-A0A963SM20-F1
#
_entry.id   AF-A0A963SM20-F1
#
_cell.length_a   1.000
_cell.length_b   1.000
_cell.length_c   1.000
_cell.angle_alpha   90.00
_cell.angle_beta   90.00
_cell.angle_gamma   90.00
#
_symmetry.space_group_name_H-M   'P 1'
#
loop_
_entity.id
_entity.type
_entity.pdbx_description
1 polymer ?
#
loop_
_entity_poly.entity_id
_entity_poly.type
_entity_poly.pdbx_seq_one_letter_code
_entity_poly.pdbx_strand_id
1 'polypeptide(L)' 'LIIADHSARTSNKEGREGFDALAQESGLDVVTFRDWKKIEEAEEQAARDGAPREKFVDVEAMIRAGR' A
#
# COMPACT_ATOMS: atom_id res chain seq x y z
N LEU A 1 7.69 9.30 -24.67
CA LEU A 1 8.47 8.06 -24.48
C LEU A 1 9.19 8.18 -23.13
N ILE A 2 8.58 7.67 -22.05
CA ILE A 2 9.14 7.72 -20.69
C ILE A 2 9.75 6.34 -20.40
N ILE A 3 10.95 6.07 -20.92
CA ILE A 3 11.66 4.80 -20.64
C ILE A 3 13.14 5.04 -20.26
N ALA A 4 13.68 6.26 -20.39
CA ALA A 4 15.10 6.52 -20.18
C ALA A 4 15.41 7.21 -18.84
N ASP A 5 15.14 6.54 -17.69
CA ASP A 5 15.84 6.89 -16.43
C ASP A 5 15.90 5.74 -15.40
N HIS A 6 16.16 4.50 -15.86
CA HIS A 6 16.56 3.44 -14.93
C HIS A 6 17.94 2.94 -15.32
N SER A 7 18.97 3.56 -14.73
CA SER A 7 20.31 2.97 -14.74
C SER A 7 20.27 1.68 -13.91
N ALA A 8 20.04 0.56 -14.58
CA ALA A 8 20.23 -0.77 -14.01
C ALA A 8 21.72 -0.99 -13.74
N ARG A 9 22.24 -0.36 -12.69
CA ARG A 9 23.46 -0.84 -12.04
C ARG A 9 23.10 -2.19 -11.43
N THR A 10 23.94 -3.20 -11.65
CA THR A 10 23.81 -4.50 -10.96
C THR A 10 24.01 -4.27 -9.47
N SER A 11 22.93 -3.97 -8.76
CA SER A 11 22.92 -3.90 -7.31
C SER A 11 22.73 -5.31 -6.77
N ASN A 12 23.48 -5.70 -5.74
CA ASN A 12 23.27 -6.96 -4.99
C ASN A 12 21.97 -6.93 -4.15
N LYS A 13 20.95 -6.18 -4.60
CA LYS A 13 19.64 -6.11 -3.94
C LYS A 13 18.81 -7.25 -4.46
N GLU A 14 18.30 -8.06 -3.55
CA GLU A 14 17.43 -9.21 -3.84
C GLU A 14 16.02 -8.80 -4.29
N GLY A 15 15.73 -7.50 -4.36
CA GLY A 15 14.46 -6.98 -4.83
C GLY A 15 13.33 -7.27 -3.85
N ARG A 16 12.20 -7.76 -4.37
CA ARG A 16 11.00 -8.01 -3.56
C ARG A 16 11.23 -9.06 -2.49
N GLU A 17 11.89 -10.17 -2.83
CA GLU A 17 12.10 -11.28 -1.90
C GLU A 17 12.93 -10.83 -0.68
N GLY A 18 13.99 -10.05 -0.91
CA GLY A 18 14.78 -9.47 0.18
C GLY A 18 14.00 -8.44 1.03
N PHE A 19 13.09 -7.69 0.42
CA PHE A 19 12.20 -6.80 1.18
C PHE A 19 11.19 -7.59 2.03
N ASP A 20 10.58 -8.62 1.47
CA ASP A 20 9.59 -9.45 2.18
C ASP A 20 10.25 -10.14 3.40
N ALA A 21 11.47 -10.65 3.25
CA ALA A 21 12.26 -11.20 4.36
C ALA A 21 12.56 -10.13 5.44
N LEU A 22 13.07 -8.97 5.04
CA LEU A 22 13.38 -7.87 5.97
C LEU A 22 12.14 -7.38 6.73
N ALA A 23 11.00 -7.26 6.04
CA ALA A 23 9.75 -6.84 6.63
C ALA A 23 9.25 -7.86 7.66
N GLN A 24 9.40 -9.16 7.37
CA GLN A 24 9.06 -10.23 8.29
C GLN A 24 9.98 -10.22 9.53
N GLU A 25 11.30 -10.12 9.35
CA GLU A 25 12.27 -10.01 10.44
C GLU A 25 12.00 -8.80 11.34
N SER A 26 11.55 -7.70 10.74
CA SER A 26 11.20 -6.47 11.44
C SER A 26 9.79 -6.48 12.07
N GLY A 27 9.02 -7.56 11.90
CA GLY A 27 7.66 -7.68 12.42
C GLY A 27 6.68 -6.66 11.83
N LEU A 28 6.90 -6.22 10.58
CA LEU A 28 6.03 -5.24 9.93
C LEU A 28 4.72 -5.87 9.45
N ASP A 29 3.61 -5.20 9.77
CA ASP A 29 2.31 -5.53 9.22
C ASP A 29 2.10 -4.79 7.88
N VAL A 30 2.49 -5.45 6.78
CA VAL A 30 2.50 -4.85 5.44
C VAL A 30 1.08 -4.76 4.87
N VAL A 31 0.71 -3.58 4.37
CA VAL A 31 -0.50 -3.37 3.56
C VAL A 31 -0.15 -3.59 2.09
N THR A 32 -0.69 -4.63 1.48
CA THR A 32 -0.49 -4.91 0.05
C THR A 32 -1.38 -4.00 -0.80
N PHE A 33 -1.15 -3.97 -2.12
CA PHE A 33 -2.04 -3.25 -3.04
C PHE A 33 -3.49 -3.75 -2.98
N ARG A 34 -3.69 -5.05 -2.75
CA ARG A 34 -5.04 -5.62 -2.62
C ARG A 34 -5.73 -5.15 -1.34
N ASP A 35 -4.97 -5.03 -0.25
CA ASP A 35 -5.49 -4.53 1.03
C ASP A 35 -5.84 -3.05 0.91
N TRP A 36 -4.99 -2.27 0.25
CA TRP A 36 -5.28 -0.87 -0.08
C TRP A 36 -6.54 -0.70 -0.94
N LYS A 37 -6.79 -1.59 -1.91
CA LYS A 37 -8.02 -1.55 -2.71
C LYS A 37 -9.29 -1.76 -1.87
N LYS A 38 -9.23 -2.55 -0.80
CA LYS A 38 -10.34 -2.68 0.16
C LYS A 38 -10.56 -1.41 0.98
N ILE A 39 -9.46 -0.78 1.42
CA ILE A 39 -9.52 0.52 2.12
C ILE A 39 -10.18 1.55 1.21
N GLU A 40 -9.75 1.64 -0.05
CA GLU A 40 -10.32 2.57 -1.03
C GLU A 40 -11.82 2.34 -1.23
N GLU A 41 -12.25 1.10 -1.41
CA GLU A 41 -13.67 0.76 -1.54
C GLU A 41 -14.47 1.16 -0.29
N ALA A 42 -13.94 0.92 0.91
CA ALA A 42 -14.59 1.33 2.15
C ALA A 42 -14.72 2.86 2.28
N GLU A 43 -13.73 3.63 1.81
CA GLU A 43 -13.79 5.09 1.78
C GLU A 43 -14.83 5.59 0.77
N GLU A 44 -14.95 4.95 -0.41
CA GLU A 44 -15.97 5.26 -1.41
C GLU A 44 -17.39 4.98 -0.88
N GLN A 45 -17.57 3.86 -0.18
CA GLN A 45 -18.85 3.51 0.46
C GLN A 45 -19.24 4.47 1.59
N ALA A 46 -18.26 5.05 2.29
CA ALA A 46 -18.47 6.01 3.36
C ALA A 46 -18.67 7.46 2.88
N ALA A 47 -18.65 7.70 1.56
CA ALA A 47 -18.78 9.02 0.96
C ALA A 47 -20.01 9.79 1.49
N ARG A 48 -19.77 11.02 1.95
CA ARG A 48 -20.85 11.99 2.18
C ARG A 48 -21.40 12.49 0.84
N ASP A 49 -22.61 13.05 0.87
CA ASP A 49 -23.23 13.61 -0.34
C ASP A 49 -22.31 14.64 -1.03
N GLY A 50 -22.14 14.48 -2.34
CA GLY A 50 -21.25 15.29 -3.17
C GLY A 50 -19.75 15.04 -2.99
N ALA A 51 -19.32 14.18 -2.06
CA ALA A 51 -17.91 13.82 -1.91
C ALA A 51 -17.59 12.52 -2.67
N PRO A 52 -16.41 12.40 -3.32
CA PRO A 52 -16.04 11.17 -4.03
C PRO A 52 -15.74 10.00 -3.09
N ARG A 53 -15.27 10.29 -1.87
CA ARG A 53 -15.00 9.32 -0.80
C ARG A 53 -14.80 10.04 0.52
N GLU A 54 -15.04 9.35 1.62
CA GLU A 54 -14.68 9.82 2.97
C GLU A 54 -13.43 9.06 3.44
N LYS A 55 -12.31 9.78 3.60
CA LYS A 55 -11.06 9.13 3.99
C LYS A 55 -11.03 8.73 5.45
N PHE A 56 -10.36 7.62 5.76
CA PHE A 56 -10.04 7.30 7.14
C PHE A 56 -9.06 8.33 7.72
N VAL A 57 -9.38 8.84 8.91
CA VAL A 57 -8.50 9.71 9.70
C VAL A 57 -7.91 9.00 10.91
N ASP A 58 -8.44 7.80 11.22
CA ASP A 58 -7.93 6.90 12.25
C ASP A 58 -7.20 5.74 11.61
N VAL A 59 -5.95 5.51 12.04
CA VAL A 59 -5.07 4.51 11.44
C VAL A 59 -5.56 3.09 11.76
N GLU A 60 -6.05 2.84 12.96
CA GLU A 60 -6.54 1.49 13.34
C GLU A 60 -7.77 1.11 12.52
N ALA A 61 -8.70 2.04 12.32
CA ALA A 61 -9.86 1.87 11.47
C ALA A 61 -9.47 1.63 10.01
N MET A 62 -8.50 2.41 9.49
CA MET A 62 -7.97 2.23 8.14
C MET A 62 -7.35 0.84 7.95
N ILE A 63 -6.49 0.40 8.88
CA ILE A 63 -5.86 -0.91 8.82
C ILE A 63 -6.92 -2.01 8.89
N ARG A 64 -7.92 -1.89 9.78
CA ARG A 64 -9.01 -2.85 9.90
C ARG A 64 -9.82 -2.98 8.60
N ALA A 65 -10.09 -1.87 7.91
CA ALA A 65 -10.80 -1.88 6.64
C ALA A 65 -10.00 -2.58 5.51
N GLY A 66 -8.67 -2.60 5.60
CA GLY A 66 -7.80 -3.26 4.63
C GLY A 66 -7.63 -4.76 4.83
N ARG A 67 -8.14 -5.35 5.92
CA ARG A 67 -7.91 -6.76 6.25
C ARG A 67 -8.93 -7.71 5.61
#